data_AF-A0A535TA80-F1
#
_entry.id   AF-A0A535TA80-F1
#
_cell.length_a   1.000
_cell.length_b   1.000
_cell.length_c   1.000
_cell.angle_alpha   90.00
_cell.angle_beta   90.00
_cell.angle_gamma   90.00
#
_symmetry.space_group_name_H-M   'P 1'
#
loop_
_entity.id
_entity.type
_entity.pdbx_description
1 polymer ?
#
loop_
_entity_poly.entity_id
_entity_poly.type
_entity_poly.pdbx_seq_one_letter_code
_entity_poly.pdbx_strand_id
1 'polypeptide(L)'
;MAEARQQSRTVNWDEEIELLARALPPDLARALHERIHPSELLEIVLDLGREPEARVPGREVLLADHPVSASDLEHVANNVGQFGDDNRAGIERTLHRVSAIRNRSGRIVGLTMRVGRAVTGTGEISRDIVISGQSILLLGRPGIGKTTMLRECARLLADELRKRVVIVDTSNEIGGDGDIPHPGIGRARRMQVKTPLLQHAVMIEAVENHMPEVIVIDEIGTELEAAAARTIAERGVQLIATAHGQTLENLLVNPTLNDLLGGIQSVTLSDEEARRRGTQKS
;
A
#
# COMPACT_ATOMS: atom_id res chain seq x y z
N MET A 1 51.81 -0.05 -11.39
CA MET A 1 51.08 0.89 -12.25
C MET A 1 49.94 0.14 -12.92
N ALA A 2 48.91 -0.20 -12.15
CA ALA A 2 47.70 -0.81 -12.66
C ALA A 2 46.57 0.18 -12.38
N GLU A 3 46.36 1.11 -13.32
CA GLU A 3 45.17 1.94 -13.35
C GLU A 3 43.99 1.04 -13.71
N ALA A 4 43.30 0.55 -12.68
CA ALA A 4 41.97 0.02 -12.83
C ALA A 4 41.05 1.19 -13.22
N ARG A 5 40.83 1.37 -14.52
CA ARG A 5 39.76 2.20 -15.07
C ARG A 5 38.45 1.74 -14.44
N GLN A 6 37.99 2.51 -13.47
CA GLN A 6 36.64 2.45 -12.93
C GLN A 6 35.73 2.89 -14.08
N GLN A 7 35.26 1.92 -14.86
CA GLN A 7 34.21 2.14 -15.83
C GLN A 7 33.00 2.66 -15.04
N SER A 8 32.72 3.95 -15.19
CA SER A 8 31.46 4.57 -14.83
C SER A 8 30.36 3.81 -15.57
N ARG A 9 29.82 2.78 -14.92
CA ARG A 9 28.51 2.24 -15.27
C ARG A 9 27.55 3.34 -14.85
N THR A 10 27.03 4.09 -15.81
CA THR A 10 25.84 4.90 -15.62
C THR A 10 24.77 3.98 -15.07
N VAL A 11 24.56 4.03 -13.75
CA VAL A 11 23.50 3.30 -13.09
C VAL A 11 22.20 3.92 -13.59
N ASN A 12 21.38 3.14 -14.28
CA ASN A 12 20.09 3.61 -14.75
C ASN A 12 19.15 3.66 -13.54
N TRP A 13 18.72 4.85 -13.15
CA TRP A 13 17.72 5.02 -12.12
C TRP A 13 16.35 4.68 -12.72
N ASP A 14 15.54 3.97 -11.94
CA ASP A 14 14.13 3.75 -12.27
C ASP A 14 13.43 5.12 -12.38
N GLU A 15 12.55 5.29 -13.37
CA GLU A 15 11.81 6.54 -13.60
C GLU A 15 11.05 7.00 -12.35
N GLU A 16 10.53 6.06 -11.54
CA GLU A 16 9.86 6.40 -10.29
C GLU A 16 10.84 6.98 -9.25
N ILE A 17 12.02 6.35 -9.11
CA ILE A 17 13.02 6.80 -8.14
C ILE A 17 13.59 8.16 -8.56
N GLU A 18 13.71 8.43 -9.87
CA GLU A 18 14.04 9.76 -10.39
C GLU A 18 13.00 10.83 -9.98
N LEU A 19 11.71 10.51 -9.97
CA LEU A 19 10.69 11.44 -9.47
C LEU A 19 10.87 11.74 -7.97
N LEU A 20 11.29 10.74 -7.18
CA LEU A 20 11.65 10.96 -5.77
C LEU A 20 12.90 11.82 -5.62
N ALA A 21 13.94 11.59 -6.43
CA ALA A 21 15.16 12.39 -6.39
C ALA A 21 14.91 13.84 -6.80
N ARG A 22 14.00 14.08 -7.76
CA ARG A 22 13.60 15.43 -8.20
C ARG A 22 12.85 16.23 -7.14
N ALA A 23 12.23 15.56 -6.16
CA ALA A 23 11.59 16.25 -5.05
C ALA A 23 12.59 16.78 -4.02
N LEU A 24 13.86 16.34 -4.05
CA LEU A 24 14.90 16.80 -3.14
C LEU A 24 15.57 18.09 -3.62
N PRO A 25 16.16 18.88 -2.68
CA PRO A 25 17.11 19.92 -3.04
C PRO A 25 18.20 19.40 -4.00
N PRO A 26 18.64 20.19 -5.00
CA PRO A 26 19.51 19.71 -6.08
C PRO A 26 20.85 19.10 -5.63
N ASP A 27 21.40 19.58 -4.52
CA ASP A 27 22.61 19.05 -3.90
C ASP A 27 22.37 17.67 -3.27
N LEU A 28 21.27 17.49 -2.53
CA LEU A 28 20.89 16.20 -1.95
C LEU A 28 20.52 15.19 -3.03
N ALA A 29 19.80 15.63 -4.07
CA ALA A 29 19.52 14.82 -5.24
C ALA A 29 20.82 14.32 -5.89
N ARG A 30 21.81 15.20 -6.09
CA ARG A 30 23.12 14.81 -6.65
C ARG A 30 23.84 13.80 -5.76
N ALA A 31 23.90 14.04 -4.46
CA ALA A 31 24.54 13.14 -3.51
C ALA A 31 23.88 11.76 -3.48
N LEU A 32 22.54 11.72 -3.61
CA LEU A 32 21.77 10.49 -3.71
C LEU A 32 22.22 9.65 -4.92
N HIS A 33 22.36 10.27 -6.09
CA HIS A 33 22.84 9.61 -7.32
C HIS A 33 24.29 9.12 -7.24
N GLU A 34 25.15 9.88 -6.57
CA GLU A 34 26.58 9.56 -6.46
C GLU A 34 26.88 8.44 -5.45
N ARG A 35 26.11 8.38 -4.35
CA ARG A 35 26.46 7.57 -3.17
C ARG A 35 25.65 6.28 -3.02
N ILE A 36 24.51 6.17 -3.69
CA ILE A 36 23.53 5.11 -3.44
C ILE A 36 23.10 4.44 -4.74
N HIS A 37 23.01 3.12 -4.73
CA HIS A 37 22.40 2.37 -5.81
C HIS A 37 20.85 2.43 -5.67
N PRO A 38 20.09 2.73 -6.73
CA PRO A 38 18.64 2.97 -6.65
C PRO A 38 17.87 1.75 -6.13
N SER A 39 18.30 0.54 -6.45
CA SER A 39 17.66 -0.70 -5.94
C SER A 39 17.85 -0.91 -4.43
N GLU A 40 18.78 -0.21 -3.79
CA GLU A 40 19.08 -0.34 -2.37
C GLU A 40 18.38 0.75 -1.53
N LEU A 41 17.96 1.86 -2.13
CA LEU A 41 17.34 2.97 -1.40
C LEU A 41 16.04 2.51 -0.71
N LEU A 42 15.93 2.65 0.61
CA LEU A 42 14.73 2.32 1.36
C LEU A 42 13.95 3.58 1.75
N GLU A 43 14.64 4.56 2.32
CA GLU A 43 14.06 5.84 2.70
C GLU A 43 15.11 6.94 2.79
N ILE A 44 14.65 8.19 2.71
CA ILE A 44 15.44 9.41 2.94
C ILE A 44 14.84 10.13 4.15
N VAL A 45 15.69 10.57 5.06
CA VAL A 45 15.30 11.25 6.29
C VAL A 45 15.92 12.63 6.32
N LEU A 46 15.07 13.63 6.49
CA LEU A 46 15.44 15.04 6.59
C LEU A 46 14.89 15.59 7.91
N ASP A 47 15.74 15.87 8.88
CA ASP A 47 15.34 16.44 10.18
C ASP A 47 15.98 17.83 10.34
N LEU A 48 15.17 18.85 10.65
CA LEU A 48 15.66 20.22 10.82
C LEU A 48 16.82 20.27 11.83
N GLY A 49 17.98 20.76 11.39
CA GLY A 49 19.17 20.87 12.23
C GLY A 49 20.01 19.58 12.37
N ARG A 50 19.73 18.54 11.56
CA ARG A 50 20.54 17.31 11.47
C ARG A 50 21.04 17.08 10.05
N GLU A 51 22.11 16.32 9.89
CA GLU A 51 22.59 15.91 8.58
C GLU A 51 21.55 15.03 7.85
N PRO A 52 21.27 15.29 6.56
CA PRO A 52 20.34 14.48 5.79
C PRO A 52 20.93 13.09 5.53
N GLU A 53 20.11 12.06 5.71
CA GLU A 53 20.54 10.66 5.52
C GLU A 53 19.61 9.91 4.57
N ALA A 54 20.17 8.90 3.92
CA ALA A 54 19.42 7.89 3.20
C ALA A 54 19.72 6.51 3.80
N ARG A 55 18.68 5.71 3.97
CA ARG A 55 18.76 4.36 4.53
C ARG A 55 18.77 3.33 3.41
N VAL A 56 19.71 2.40 3.53
CA VAL A 56 19.87 1.25 2.65
C VAL A 56 19.99 -0.03 3.51
N PRO A 57 19.92 -1.25 2.95
CA PRO A 57 20.03 -2.47 3.75
C PRO A 57 21.27 -2.48 4.65
N GLY A 58 21.05 -2.49 5.96
CA GLY A 58 22.09 -2.64 6.98
C GLY A 58 22.94 -1.39 7.28
N ARG A 59 22.67 -0.22 6.67
CA ARG A 59 23.42 1.01 6.98
C ARG A 59 22.67 2.31 6.60
N GLU A 60 23.16 3.41 7.15
CA GLU A 60 22.78 4.78 6.82
C GLU A 60 23.90 5.45 6.01
N VAL A 61 23.51 6.33 5.08
CA VAL A 61 24.43 7.08 4.22
C VAL A 61 24.09 8.55 4.32
N LEU A 62 25.02 9.36 4.83
CA LEU A 62 24.87 10.81 4.83
C LEU A 62 24.86 11.35 3.40
N LEU A 63 23.91 12.22 3.09
CA LEU A 63 23.78 12.90 1.81
C LEU A 63 24.55 14.22 1.79
N ALA A 64 24.69 14.88 2.93
CA ALA A 64 25.46 16.11 3.09
C ALA A 64 26.14 16.18 4.46
N ASP A 65 27.20 16.99 4.56
CA ASP A 65 27.94 17.26 5.80
C ASP A 65 27.43 18.52 6.50
N HIS A 66 26.30 19.07 6.06
CA HIS A 66 25.63 20.21 6.68
C HIS A 66 24.23 19.83 7.16
N PRO A 67 23.72 20.50 8.21
CA PRO A 67 22.37 20.29 8.67
C PRO A 67 21.30 20.67 7.63
N VAL A 68 20.18 19.95 7.64
CA VAL A 68 18.96 20.29 6.92
C VAL A 68 18.39 21.60 7.44
N SER A 69 18.10 22.50 6.53
CA SER A 69 17.49 23.80 6.80
C SER A 69 15.96 23.77 6.64
N ALA A 70 15.29 24.81 7.13
CA ALA A 70 13.86 24.99 6.89
C ALA A 70 13.54 25.12 5.38
N SER A 71 14.44 25.72 4.61
CA SER A 71 14.30 25.87 3.16
C SER A 71 14.35 24.52 2.43
N ASP A 72 15.13 23.56 2.93
CA ASP A 72 15.21 22.23 2.34
C ASP A 72 13.89 21.47 2.54
N LEU A 73 13.33 21.54 3.75
CA LEU A 73 12.04 20.93 4.05
C LEU A 73 10.90 21.57 3.24
N GLU A 74 10.90 22.91 3.09
CA GLU A 74 9.94 23.62 2.24
C GLU A 74 10.12 23.26 0.76
N HIS A 75 11.37 23.10 0.30
CA HIS A 75 11.64 22.64 -1.07
C HIS A 75 10.97 21.29 -1.32
N VAL A 76 11.19 20.30 -0.46
CA VAL A 76 10.55 18.99 -0.62
C VAL A 76 9.04 19.10 -0.55
N ALA A 77 8.50 19.82 0.43
CA ALA A 77 7.05 19.97 0.60
C ALA A 77 6.35 20.59 -0.61
N ASN A 78 7.04 21.46 -1.36
CA ASN A 78 6.52 22.09 -2.58
C ASN A 78 6.65 21.23 -3.84
N ASN A 79 7.43 20.14 -3.80
CA ASN A 79 7.68 19.24 -4.93
C ASN A 79 7.06 17.85 -4.75
N VAL A 80 6.16 17.70 -3.77
CA VAL A 80 5.40 16.47 -3.51
C VAL A 80 3.90 16.78 -3.50
N GLY A 81 3.06 15.75 -3.42
CA GLY A 81 1.61 15.90 -3.28
C GLY A 81 1.20 16.66 -2.02
N GLN A 82 -0.07 17.02 -1.93
CA GLN A 82 -0.59 17.72 -0.75
C GLN A 82 -0.58 16.79 0.48
N PHE A 83 -0.06 17.28 1.60
CA PHE A 83 -0.16 16.57 2.87
C PHE A 83 -1.62 16.49 3.35
N GLY A 84 -2.11 15.27 3.57
CA GLY A 84 -3.41 15.00 4.16
C GLY A 84 -3.44 15.16 5.68
N ASP A 85 -4.60 14.88 6.28
CA ASP A 85 -4.83 14.98 7.74
C ASP A 85 -3.96 14.02 8.56
N ASP A 86 -3.43 12.97 7.94
CA ASP A 86 -2.52 11.99 8.54
C ASP A 86 -1.03 12.38 8.43
N ASN A 87 -0.74 13.60 7.95
CA ASN A 87 0.60 14.12 7.66
C ASN A 87 1.37 13.32 6.60
N ARG A 88 0.67 12.64 5.69
CA ARG A 88 1.28 11.95 4.56
C ARG A 88 0.95 12.66 3.25
N ALA A 89 1.93 12.63 2.37
CA ALA A 89 1.84 12.95 0.96
C ALA A 89 2.54 11.83 0.19
N GLY A 90 2.38 11.79 -1.11
CA GLY A 90 3.13 10.95 -2.03
C GLY A 90 3.63 11.76 -3.21
N ILE A 91 4.14 11.05 -4.20
CA ILE A 91 4.63 11.64 -5.45
C ILE A 91 3.77 11.06 -6.55
N GLU A 92 3.13 11.94 -7.34
CA GLU A 92 2.16 11.52 -8.36
C GLU A 92 2.74 10.42 -9.26
N ARG A 93 1.90 9.44 -9.61
CA ARG A 93 2.24 8.30 -10.47
C ARG A 93 3.26 7.32 -9.89
N THR A 94 3.71 7.51 -8.65
CA THR A 94 4.62 6.60 -7.93
C THR A 94 3.91 6.00 -6.72
N LEU A 95 4.59 5.06 -6.06
CA LEU A 95 4.19 4.54 -4.76
C LEU A 95 5.00 5.15 -3.60
N HIS A 96 5.81 6.16 -3.89
CA HIS A 96 6.63 6.80 -2.88
C HIS A 96 5.78 7.61 -1.91
N ARG A 97 6.21 7.63 -0.65
CA ARG A 97 5.45 8.26 0.43
C ARG A 97 6.33 9.21 1.23
N VAL A 98 5.83 10.41 1.48
CA VAL A 98 6.48 11.44 2.26
C VAL A 98 5.66 11.69 3.52
N SER A 99 6.24 11.43 4.69
CA SER A 99 5.59 11.63 5.99
C SER A 99 6.21 12.83 6.69
N ALA A 100 5.39 13.81 7.08
CA ALA A 100 5.83 15.01 7.76
C ALA A 100 5.76 14.90 9.29
N ILE A 101 6.81 15.34 9.95
CA ILE A 101 6.83 15.63 11.38
C ILE A 101 6.58 17.12 11.54
N ARG A 102 5.53 17.50 12.27
CA ARG A 102 5.17 18.89 12.52
C ARG A 102 5.40 19.28 13.97
N ASN A 103 5.85 20.51 14.19
CA ASN A 103 5.94 21.09 15.54
C ASN A 103 4.57 21.58 16.04
N ARG A 104 4.51 22.11 17.27
CA ARG A 104 3.26 22.61 17.89
C ARG A 104 2.58 23.75 17.12
N SER A 105 3.31 24.45 16.25
CA SER A 105 2.76 25.50 15.38
C SER A 105 2.30 24.99 14.01
N GLY A 106 2.37 23.68 13.77
CA GLY A 106 2.00 23.06 12.50
C GLY A 106 3.08 23.13 11.41
N ARG A 107 4.27 23.70 11.69
CA ARG A 107 5.37 23.76 10.73
C ARG A 107 6.06 22.41 10.59
N ILE A 108 6.41 22.03 9.37
CA ILE A 108 7.22 20.84 9.08
C ILE A 108 8.61 21.05 9.67
N VAL A 109 9.06 20.10 10.48
CA VAL A 109 10.40 20.06 11.11
C VAL A 109 11.15 18.78 10.80
N GLY A 110 10.51 17.82 10.13
CA GLY A 110 11.15 16.64 9.60
C GLY A 110 10.31 15.97 8.51
N LEU A 111 10.98 15.22 7.64
CA LEU A 111 10.37 14.47 6.55
C LEU A 111 11.02 13.08 6.47
N THR A 112 10.18 12.05 6.31
CA THR A 112 10.61 10.70 5.91
C THR A 112 10.04 10.40 4.53
N MET A 113 10.90 10.26 3.52
CA MET A 113 10.54 9.88 2.15
C MET A 113 10.83 8.39 1.95
N ARG A 114 9.80 7.55 1.91
CA ARG A 114 9.91 6.10 1.73
C ARG A 114 9.77 5.71 0.27
N VAL A 115 10.66 4.83 -0.18
CA VAL A 115 10.62 4.25 -1.52
C VAL A 115 9.56 3.16 -1.58
N GLY A 116 8.40 3.49 -2.12
CA GLY A 116 7.45 2.48 -2.60
C GLY A 116 7.98 1.75 -3.84
N ARG A 117 7.70 0.45 -3.93
CA ARG A 117 8.05 -0.38 -5.10
C ARG A 117 6.84 -1.18 -5.55
N ALA A 118 6.69 -1.33 -6.86
CA ALA A 118 5.75 -2.27 -7.45
C ALA A 118 6.50 -3.56 -7.84
N VAL A 119 6.19 -4.65 -7.14
CA VAL A 119 6.68 -5.98 -7.51
C VAL A 119 5.56 -6.66 -8.32
N THR A 120 5.87 -7.07 -9.54
CA THR A 120 4.96 -7.80 -10.42
C THR A 120 5.27 -9.29 -10.43
N GLY A 121 4.31 -10.12 -10.83
CA GLY A 121 4.48 -11.56 -10.99
C GLY A 121 4.24 -12.37 -9.70
N THR A 122 4.02 -11.72 -8.55
CA THR A 122 3.68 -12.44 -7.31
C THR A 122 2.28 -13.06 -7.35
N GLY A 123 1.38 -12.52 -8.19
CA GLY A 123 0.01 -13.02 -8.36
C GLY A 123 -0.09 -14.38 -9.05
N GLU A 124 0.98 -14.85 -9.72
CA GLU A 124 0.96 -16.15 -10.41
C GLU A 124 0.74 -17.33 -9.45
N ILE A 125 1.22 -17.21 -8.21
CA ILE A 125 1.11 -18.26 -7.19
C ILE A 125 -0.35 -18.50 -6.78
N SER A 126 -1.18 -17.47 -6.83
CA SER A 126 -2.60 -17.51 -6.43
C SER A 126 -3.55 -17.29 -7.61
N ARG A 127 -3.05 -17.43 -8.85
CA ARG A 127 -3.79 -17.08 -10.06
C ARG A 127 -5.11 -17.83 -10.18
N ASP A 128 -5.09 -19.12 -9.93
CA ASP A 128 -6.27 -20.00 -9.93
C ASP A 128 -7.35 -19.53 -8.94
N ILE A 129 -6.94 -19.12 -7.74
CA ILE A 129 -7.83 -18.57 -6.71
C ILE A 129 -8.41 -17.23 -7.19
N VAL A 130 -7.59 -16.33 -7.72
CA VAL A 130 -8.00 -15.00 -8.17
C VAL A 130 -9.02 -15.07 -9.31
N ILE A 131 -8.79 -15.95 -10.29
CA ILE A 131 -9.66 -16.08 -11.47
C ILE A 131 -10.93 -16.90 -11.20
N SER A 132 -11.01 -17.62 -10.07
CA SER A 132 -12.20 -18.39 -9.69
C SER A 132 -13.48 -17.54 -9.61
N GLY A 133 -13.33 -16.22 -9.42
CA GLY A 133 -14.43 -15.29 -9.22
C GLY A 133 -14.95 -15.23 -7.78
N GLN A 134 -14.41 -16.05 -6.87
CA GLN A 134 -14.76 -15.98 -5.45
C GLN A 134 -14.13 -14.77 -4.78
N SER A 135 -14.79 -14.24 -3.76
CA SER A 135 -14.23 -13.18 -2.91
C SER A 135 -13.04 -13.70 -2.11
N ILE A 136 -12.01 -12.86 -1.95
CA ILE A 136 -10.72 -13.21 -1.35
C ILE A 136 -10.43 -12.23 -0.21
N LEU A 137 -10.09 -12.79 0.95
CA LEU A 137 -9.60 -12.02 2.09
C LEU A 137 -8.14 -12.40 2.38
N LEU A 138 -7.24 -11.44 2.23
CA LEU A 138 -5.80 -11.61 2.48
C LEU A 138 -5.48 -11.28 3.93
N LEU A 139 -4.96 -12.27 4.67
CA LEU A 139 -4.63 -12.14 6.08
C LEU A 139 -3.14 -12.22 6.33
N GLY A 140 -2.70 -11.59 7.42
CA GLY A 140 -1.36 -11.74 7.94
C GLY A 140 -0.79 -10.43 8.50
N ARG A 141 0.41 -10.53 9.07
CA ARG A 141 1.06 -9.42 9.78
C ARG A 141 1.32 -8.20 8.88
N PRO A 142 1.49 -7.00 9.44
CA PRO A 142 1.97 -5.85 8.68
C PRO A 142 3.29 -6.15 7.97
N GLY A 143 3.48 -5.60 6.76
CA GLY A 143 4.75 -5.68 6.01
C GLY A 143 5.04 -6.99 5.27
N ILE A 144 4.12 -7.97 5.26
CA ILE A 144 4.35 -9.26 4.58
C ILE A 144 4.04 -9.27 3.07
N GLY A 145 3.67 -8.13 2.49
CA GLY A 145 3.33 -8.01 1.06
C GLY A 145 1.85 -8.15 0.69
N LYS A 146 0.92 -7.96 1.64
CA LYS A 146 -0.53 -8.03 1.36
C LYS A 146 -0.96 -7.03 0.27
N THR A 147 -0.54 -5.77 0.39
CA THR A 147 -0.86 -4.71 -0.58
C THR A 147 -0.23 -4.98 -1.95
N THR A 148 0.96 -5.59 -1.99
CA THR A 148 1.58 -6.06 -3.24
C THR A 148 0.70 -7.10 -3.94
N MET A 149 0.19 -8.06 -3.18
CA MET A 149 -0.75 -9.07 -3.71
C MET A 149 -2.07 -8.44 -4.16
N LEU A 150 -2.66 -7.51 -3.40
CA LEU A 150 -3.88 -6.78 -3.80
C LEU A 150 -3.69 -6.09 -5.15
N ARG A 151 -2.57 -5.38 -5.31
CA ARG A 151 -2.24 -4.67 -6.55
C ARG A 151 -2.11 -5.62 -7.73
N GLU A 152 -1.41 -6.75 -7.55
CA GLU A 152 -1.28 -7.76 -8.60
C GLU A 152 -2.61 -8.43 -8.96
N CYS A 153 -3.47 -8.72 -7.98
CA CYS A 153 -4.82 -9.22 -8.24
C CYS A 153 -5.63 -8.22 -9.08
N ALA A 154 -5.58 -6.92 -8.73
CA ALA A 154 -6.27 -5.87 -9.47
C ALA A 154 -5.77 -5.78 -10.92
N ARG A 155 -4.45 -5.75 -11.11
CA ARG A 155 -3.82 -5.70 -12.44
C ARG A 155 -4.19 -6.92 -13.28
N LEU A 156 -4.04 -8.13 -12.73
CA LEU A 156 -4.35 -9.39 -13.41
C LEU A 156 -5.82 -9.42 -13.86
N LEU A 157 -6.75 -9.05 -12.99
CA LEU A 157 -8.17 -9.03 -13.32
C LEU A 157 -8.53 -7.95 -14.35
N ALA A 158 -7.92 -6.77 -14.26
CA ALA A 158 -8.20 -5.64 -15.15
C ALA A 158 -7.57 -5.76 -16.55
N ASP A 159 -6.32 -6.24 -16.64
CA ASP A 159 -5.56 -6.26 -17.88
C ASP A 159 -5.73 -7.58 -18.64
N GLU A 160 -5.62 -8.70 -17.92
CA GLU A 160 -5.61 -10.03 -18.53
C GLU A 160 -7.02 -10.56 -18.70
N LEU A 161 -7.86 -10.45 -17.66
CA LEU A 161 -9.27 -10.90 -17.73
C LEU A 161 -10.23 -9.81 -18.20
N ARG A 162 -9.74 -8.57 -18.39
CA ARG A 162 -10.54 -7.43 -18.86
C ARG A 162 -11.78 -7.15 -18.01
N LYS A 163 -11.75 -7.52 -16.72
CA LYS A 163 -12.83 -7.22 -15.78
C LYS A 163 -12.90 -5.73 -15.46
N ARG A 164 -14.11 -5.26 -15.15
CA ARG A 164 -14.36 -3.93 -14.57
C ARG A 164 -13.93 -3.95 -13.10
N VAL A 165 -12.66 -3.61 -12.85
CA VAL A 165 -12.09 -3.54 -11.50
C VAL A 165 -12.14 -2.11 -10.98
N VAL A 166 -12.67 -1.94 -9.77
CA VAL A 166 -12.61 -0.67 -9.02
C VAL A 166 -11.85 -0.90 -7.72
N ILE A 167 -10.83 -0.08 -7.48
CA ILE A 167 -10.10 -0.02 -6.22
C ILE A 167 -10.70 1.10 -5.37
N VAL A 168 -11.11 0.79 -4.15
CA VAL A 168 -11.44 1.78 -3.12
C VAL A 168 -10.19 1.98 -2.27
N ASP A 169 -9.50 3.09 -2.51
CA ASP A 169 -8.17 3.36 -1.96
C ASP A 169 -8.23 4.42 -0.87
N THR A 170 -8.11 3.99 0.38
CA THR A 170 -8.23 4.86 1.56
C THR A 170 -6.89 5.44 1.99
N SER A 171 -5.82 4.67 1.80
CA SER A 171 -4.47 4.98 2.27
C SER A 171 -3.54 5.44 1.13
N ASN A 172 -4.04 5.44 -0.11
CA ASN A 172 -3.26 5.60 -1.34
C ASN A 172 -2.14 4.55 -1.48
N GLU A 173 -2.24 3.41 -0.77
CA GLU A 173 -1.21 2.37 -0.81
C GLU A 173 -1.34 1.47 -2.04
N ILE A 174 -2.53 1.30 -2.62
CA ILE A 174 -2.73 0.42 -3.78
C ILE A 174 -2.40 1.16 -5.07
N GLY A 175 -3.06 2.29 -5.30
CA GLY A 175 -2.98 3.08 -6.52
C GLY A 175 -1.98 4.23 -6.46
N GLY A 176 -1.25 4.42 -5.35
CA GLY A 176 -0.33 5.54 -5.20
C GLY A 176 -1.06 6.87 -4.97
N ASP A 177 -0.29 7.94 -4.82
CA ASP A 177 -0.84 9.28 -4.57
C ASP A 177 -1.01 10.10 -5.86
N GLY A 178 -1.72 11.23 -5.76
CA GLY A 178 -2.07 12.11 -6.89
C GLY A 178 -3.29 11.60 -7.68
N ASP A 179 -3.77 12.38 -8.64
CA ASP A 179 -5.00 12.07 -9.40
C ASP A 179 -4.85 10.90 -10.40
N ILE A 180 -3.62 10.67 -10.87
CA ILE A 180 -3.30 9.61 -11.82
C ILE A 180 -2.78 8.39 -11.04
N PRO A 181 -3.49 7.25 -11.06
CA PRO A 181 -3.05 6.08 -10.32
C PRO A 181 -1.78 5.47 -10.93
N HIS A 182 -0.99 4.85 -10.07
CA HIS A 182 0.22 4.13 -10.40
C HIS A 182 -0.05 2.99 -11.42
N PRO A 183 0.78 2.83 -12.48
CA PRO A 183 0.55 1.85 -13.55
C PRO A 183 0.48 0.39 -13.07
N GLY A 184 1.02 0.09 -11.89
CA GLY A 184 0.98 -1.22 -11.26
C GLY A 184 -0.42 -1.77 -10.97
N ILE A 185 -1.50 -0.96 -10.98
CA ILE A 185 -2.88 -1.47 -10.88
C ILE A 185 -3.46 -1.88 -12.25
N GLY A 186 -2.70 -1.73 -13.33
CA GLY A 186 -3.18 -1.97 -14.69
C GLY A 186 -4.30 -1.00 -15.08
N ARG A 187 -5.31 -1.50 -15.78
CA ARG A 187 -6.51 -0.73 -16.19
C ARG A 187 -7.57 -0.59 -15.10
N ALA A 188 -7.29 -1.03 -13.87
CA ALA A 188 -8.24 -0.85 -12.77
C ALA A 188 -8.51 0.65 -12.55
N ARG A 189 -9.76 0.97 -12.22
CA ARG A 189 -10.16 2.33 -11.86
C ARG A 189 -9.96 2.51 -10.36
N ARG A 190 -9.64 3.72 -9.91
CA ARG A 190 -9.45 4.05 -8.49
C ARG A 190 -10.48 5.07 -8.03
N MET A 191 -11.07 4.83 -6.87
CA MET A 191 -11.85 5.79 -6.09
C MET A 191 -11.08 6.07 -4.81
N GLN A 192 -10.67 7.32 -4.61
CA GLN A 192 -9.96 7.72 -3.39
C GLN A 192 -10.96 8.05 -2.29
N VAL A 193 -10.69 7.55 -1.08
CA VAL A 193 -11.52 7.85 0.09
C VAL A 193 -10.96 9.06 0.80
N LYS A 194 -11.75 10.13 0.93
CA LYS A 194 -11.32 11.38 1.59
C LYS A 194 -10.85 11.19 3.03
N THR A 195 -11.53 10.31 3.77
CA THR A 195 -11.18 9.96 5.14
C THR A 195 -11.59 8.52 5.42
N PRO A 196 -10.83 7.74 6.21
CA PRO A 196 -11.17 6.34 6.50
C PRO A 196 -12.61 6.13 6.98
N LEU A 197 -13.18 7.10 7.71
CA LEU A 197 -14.56 7.04 8.19
C LEU A 197 -15.61 6.92 7.08
N LEU A 198 -15.29 7.35 5.85
CA LEU A 198 -16.19 7.33 4.70
C LEU A 198 -15.97 6.11 3.79
N GLN A 199 -15.04 5.21 4.10
CA GLN A 199 -14.71 4.07 3.24
C GLN A 199 -15.93 3.23 2.87
N HIS A 200 -16.77 2.89 3.86
CA HIS A 200 -18.01 2.13 3.64
C HIS A 200 -18.97 2.81 2.64
N ALA A 201 -19.07 4.15 2.67
CA ALA A 201 -19.94 4.90 1.75
C ALA A 201 -19.38 4.84 0.32
N VAL A 202 -18.06 5.02 0.15
CA VAL A 202 -17.38 4.90 -1.15
C VAL A 202 -17.47 3.48 -1.70
N MET A 203 -17.41 2.46 -0.85
CA MET A 203 -17.63 1.06 -1.22
C MET A 203 -19.00 0.84 -1.86
N ILE A 204 -20.07 1.41 -1.28
CA ILE A 204 -21.43 1.31 -1.83
C ILE A 204 -21.54 2.12 -3.13
N GLU A 205 -21.03 3.35 -3.14
CA GLU A 205 -21.02 4.24 -4.30
C GLU A 205 -20.36 3.56 -5.52
N ALA A 206 -19.25 2.83 -5.31
CA ALA A 206 -18.56 2.10 -6.34
C ALA A 206 -19.49 1.13 -7.08
N VAL A 207 -20.33 0.39 -6.35
CA VAL A 207 -21.28 -0.54 -6.98
C VAL A 207 -22.41 0.18 -7.68
N GLU A 208 -22.98 1.20 -7.02
CA GLU A 208 -24.14 1.93 -7.53
C GLU A 208 -23.84 2.70 -8.82
N ASN A 209 -22.64 3.27 -8.93
CA ASN A 209 -22.30 4.19 -10.01
C ASN A 209 -21.42 3.59 -11.09
N HIS A 210 -20.71 2.48 -10.82
CA HIS A 210 -19.68 1.98 -11.75
C HIS A 210 -19.85 0.53 -12.20
N MET A 211 -20.89 -0.18 -11.72
CA MET A 211 -21.20 -1.58 -12.09
C MET A 211 -19.94 -2.49 -12.17
N PRO A 212 -19.08 -2.51 -11.14
CA PRO A 212 -17.85 -3.28 -11.15
C PRO A 212 -18.13 -4.78 -11.13
N GLU A 213 -17.22 -5.55 -11.71
CA GLU A 213 -17.17 -7.01 -11.54
C GLU A 213 -16.32 -7.39 -10.33
N VAL A 214 -15.37 -6.53 -9.98
CA VAL A 214 -14.44 -6.72 -8.87
C VAL A 214 -14.27 -5.40 -8.13
N ILE A 215 -14.37 -5.45 -6.80
CA ILE A 215 -13.95 -4.36 -5.93
C ILE A 215 -12.74 -4.81 -5.13
N VAL A 216 -11.69 -3.98 -5.13
CA VAL A 216 -10.47 -4.19 -4.37
C VAL A 216 -10.38 -3.13 -3.28
N ILE A 217 -10.13 -3.54 -2.04
CA ILE A 217 -10.07 -2.64 -0.87
C ILE A 217 -8.78 -2.94 -0.11
N ASP A 218 -8.09 -1.91 0.36
CA ASP A 218 -6.84 -2.11 1.11
C ASP A 218 -7.07 -2.88 2.40
N GLU A 219 -7.87 -2.32 3.32
CA GLU A 219 -8.13 -2.94 4.62
C GLU A 219 -9.59 -2.72 5.04
N ILE A 220 -10.26 -3.79 5.49
CA ILE A 220 -11.56 -3.75 6.16
C ILE A 220 -11.36 -3.95 7.66
N GLY A 221 -11.82 -2.99 8.45
CA GLY A 221 -11.64 -2.97 9.90
C GLY A 221 -12.89 -2.58 10.71
N THR A 222 -13.93 -2.04 10.08
CA THR A 222 -15.13 -1.56 10.81
C THR A 222 -16.40 -2.34 10.48
N GLU A 223 -17.41 -2.22 11.35
CA GLU A 223 -18.72 -2.86 11.17
C GLU A 223 -19.44 -2.36 9.92
N LEU A 224 -19.34 -1.05 9.66
CA LEU A 224 -19.93 -0.43 8.48
C LEU A 224 -19.27 -0.95 7.19
N GLU A 225 -17.95 -1.12 7.20
CA GLU A 225 -17.22 -1.70 6.06
C GLU A 225 -17.55 -3.18 5.85
N ALA A 226 -17.67 -3.97 6.93
CA ALA A 226 -18.08 -5.37 6.85
C ALA A 226 -19.51 -5.51 6.31
N ALA A 227 -20.44 -4.67 6.77
CA ALA A 227 -21.80 -4.62 6.25
C ALA A 227 -21.83 -4.20 4.77
N ALA A 228 -21.04 -3.20 4.38
CA ALA A 228 -20.91 -2.79 2.98
C ALA A 228 -20.33 -3.92 2.11
N ALA A 229 -19.31 -4.63 2.59
CA ALA A 229 -18.74 -5.79 1.92
C ALA A 229 -19.79 -6.89 1.69
N ARG A 230 -20.63 -7.19 2.70
CA ARG A 230 -21.76 -8.12 2.55
C ARG A 230 -22.71 -7.67 1.44
N THR A 231 -23.14 -6.40 1.46
CA THR A 231 -24.04 -5.86 0.41
C THR A 231 -23.43 -5.95 -0.99
N ILE A 232 -22.13 -5.72 -1.13
CA ILE A 232 -21.42 -5.85 -2.40
C ILE A 232 -21.40 -7.31 -2.88
N ALA A 233 -21.08 -8.25 -1.97
CA ALA A 233 -21.05 -9.68 -2.27
C ALA A 233 -22.44 -10.21 -2.65
N GLU A 234 -23.50 -9.77 -1.97
CA GLU A 234 -24.90 -10.12 -2.29
C GLU A 234 -25.33 -9.65 -3.69
N ARG A 235 -24.70 -8.59 -4.21
CA ARG A 235 -24.89 -8.10 -5.59
C ARG A 235 -24.05 -8.87 -6.62
N GLY A 236 -23.33 -9.92 -6.21
CA GLY A 236 -22.53 -10.78 -7.09
C GLY A 236 -21.20 -10.18 -7.52
N VAL A 237 -20.73 -9.12 -6.86
CA VAL A 237 -19.43 -8.50 -7.13
C VAL A 237 -18.34 -9.24 -6.36
N GLN A 238 -17.25 -9.60 -7.04
CA GLN A 238 -16.09 -10.22 -6.39
C GLN A 238 -15.38 -9.19 -5.51
N LEU A 239 -15.20 -9.50 -4.22
CA LEU A 239 -14.44 -8.65 -3.30
C LEU A 239 -13.04 -9.20 -3.07
N ILE A 240 -12.02 -8.34 -3.14
CA ILE A 240 -10.65 -8.69 -2.78
C ILE A 240 -10.16 -7.65 -1.78
N ALA A 241 -9.89 -8.07 -0.54
CA ALA A 241 -9.50 -7.14 0.51
C ALA A 241 -8.46 -7.72 1.46
N THR A 242 -7.83 -6.88 2.28
CA THR A 242 -7.25 -7.34 3.56
C THR A 242 -8.20 -7.04 4.71
N ALA A 243 -7.95 -7.63 5.88
CA ALA A 243 -8.70 -7.32 7.10
C ALA A 243 -7.78 -6.95 8.25
N HIS A 244 -8.35 -6.19 9.19
CA HIS A 244 -7.75 -5.89 10.49
C HIS A 244 -7.74 -7.14 11.39
N GLY A 245 -6.86 -8.09 11.09
CA GLY A 245 -6.74 -9.38 11.77
C GLY A 245 -5.52 -10.13 11.27
N GLN A 246 -4.65 -10.56 12.18
CA GLN A 246 -3.41 -11.24 11.80
C GLN A 246 -3.65 -12.71 11.40
N THR A 247 -4.71 -13.32 11.93
CA THR A 247 -5.05 -14.73 11.72
C THR A 247 -6.55 -14.93 11.56
N LEU A 248 -6.94 -16.09 11.02
CA LEU A 248 -8.34 -16.45 10.85
C LEU A 248 -9.06 -16.57 12.20
N GLU A 249 -8.38 -17.10 13.22
CA GLU A 249 -8.93 -17.24 14.58
C GLU A 249 -9.34 -15.88 15.15
N ASN A 250 -8.51 -14.85 14.95
CA ASN A 250 -8.82 -13.50 15.40
C ASN A 250 -10.07 -12.93 14.73
N LEU A 251 -10.32 -13.29 13.46
CA LEU A 251 -11.53 -12.86 12.75
C LEU A 251 -12.76 -13.65 13.18
N LEU A 252 -12.62 -14.95 13.43
CA LEU A 252 -13.70 -15.80 13.90
C LEU A 252 -14.26 -15.34 15.25
N VAL A 253 -13.41 -14.88 16.17
CA VAL A 253 -13.87 -14.37 17.47
C VAL A 253 -14.26 -12.89 17.43
N ASN A 254 -13.98 -12.17 16.34
CA ASN A 254 -14.33 -10.76 16.19
C ASN A 254 -15.78 -10.65 15.69
N PRO A 255 -16.75 -10.22 16.52
CA PRO A 255 -18.17 -10.18 16.13
C PRO A 255 -18.43 -9.26 14.94
N THR A 256 -17.58 -8.26 14.73
CA THR A 256 -17.69 -7.29 13.64
C THR A 256 -17.18 -7.85 12.32
N LEU A 257 -16.02 -8.51 12.34
CA LEU A 257 -15.34 -8.94 11.12
C LEU A 257 -15.66 -10.40 10.72
N ASN A 258 -16.28 -11.18 11.60
CA ASN A 258 -16.74 -12.54 11.30
C ASN A 258 -17.73 -12.56 10.13
N ASP A 259 -18.51 -11.49 9.95
CA ASP A 259 -19.41 -11.33 8.80
C ASP A 259 -18.69 -11.46 7.45
N LEU A 260 -17.40 -11.09 7.37
CA LEU A 260 -16.57 -11.27 6.17
C LEU A 260 -16.30 -12.75 5.84
N LEU A 261 -16.43 -13.64 6.83
CA LEU A 261 -16.24 -15.08 6.69
C LEU A 261 -17.57 -15.81 6.43
N GLY A 262 -18.69 -15.09 6.38
CA GLY A 262 -20.03 -15.67 6.22
C GLY A 262 -20.67 -16.14 7.53
N GLY A 263 -20.13 -15.75 8.69
CA GLY A 263 -20.66 -16.13 10.00
C GLY A 263 -20.09 -17.43 10.56
N ILE A 264 -20.40 -17.72 11.83
CA ILE A 264 -20.18 -19.04 12.44
C ILE A 264 -21.53 -19.67 12.73
N GLN A 265 -21.71 -20.91 12.29
CA GLN A 265 -22.82 -21.75 12.69
C GLN A 265 -22.34 -22.77 13.72
N SER A 266 -22.80 -22.66 14.96
CA SER A 266 -22.55 -23.67 15.99
C SER A 266 -23.36 -24.93 15.68
N VAL A 267 -22.69 -26.06 15.52
CA VAL A 267 -23.32 -27.37 15.33
C VAL A 267 -23.09 -28.25 16.54
N THR A 268 -24.15 -28.89 17.06
CA THR A 268 -24.04 -29.88 18.12
C THR A 268 -23.63 -31.22 17.52
N LEU A 269 -22.44 -31.70 17.86
CA LEU A 269 -21.95 -33.01 17.42
C LEU A 269 -22.39 -34.11 18.40
N SER A 270 -22.86 -35.24 17.87
CA SER A 270 -23.02 -36.46 18.66
C SER A 270 -21.67 -37.02 19.09
N ASP A 271 -21.64 -37.84 20.14
CA ASP A 271 -20.39 -38.47 20.61
C ASP A 271 -19.73 -39.34 19.53
N GLU A 272 -20.56 -39.95 18.67
CA GLU A 272 -20.10 -40.80 17.58
C GLU A 272 -19.41 -40.00 16.47
N GLU A 273 -20.00 -38.86 16.06
CA GLU A 273 -19.43 -37.99 15.03
C GLU A 273 -18.19 -37.22 15.54
N ALA A 274 -18.18 -36.80 16.81
CA ALA A 274 -17.01 -36.18 17.45
C ALA A 274 -15.81 -37.14 17.51
N ARG A 275 -16.04 -38.42 17.87
CA ARG A 275 -15.00 -39.46 17.81
C ARG A 275 -14.51 -39.71 16.39
N ARG A 276 -15.41 -39.70 15.41
CA ARG A 276 -15.06 -39.93 14.00
C ARG A 276 -14.15 -38.83 13.41
N ARG A 277 -14.31 -37.59 13.87
CA ARG A 277 -13.50 -36.43 13.45
C ARG A 277 -12.26 -36.16 14.31
N GLY A 278 -12.09 -36.89 15.42
CA GLY A 278 -10.95 -36.72 16.32
C GLY A 278 -10.95 -35.42 17.13
N THR A 279 -12.11 -34.78 17.30
CA THR A 279 -12.25 -33.51 18.02
C THR A 279 -12.95 -33.73 19.37
N GLN A 280 -12.48 -33.09 20.45
CA GLN A 280 -13.19 -33.10 21.75
C GLN A 280 -14.37 -32.12 21.74
N LYS A 281 -15.44 -32.47 22.49
CA LYS A 281 -16.58 -31.56 22.71
C LYS A 281 -16.13 -30.34 23.52
N SER A 282 -16.50 -29.14 23.07
CA SER A 282 -16.56 -27.91 23.87
C SER A 282 -17.99 -27.68 24.35
#